data_AF-A0A6B2LK68-F1
#
_entry.id   AF-A0A6B2LK68-F1
#
_cell.length_a   1.000
_cell.length_b   1.000
_cell.length_c   1.000
_cell.angle_alpha   90.00
_cell.angle_beta   90.00
_cell.angle_gamma   90.00
#
_symmetry.space_group_name_H-M   'P 1'
#
loop_
_entity.id
_entity.type
_entity.pdbx_description
1 polymer ?
#
loop_
_entity_poly.entity_id
_entity_poly.type
_entity_poly.pdbx_seq_one_letter_code
_entity_poly.pdbx_strand_id
1 'polypeptide(L)'
;MSMKHVRVSLKEIKKKFSFCTIHEEEMKYYCKNEGVNLCHGCAVDNHKGHDYVSSKKFSIERRESLKEALNSLDFETIFDKETESLIKKQEGIQNEISELENRLKLLIQNQKDTENE
;
A
#
# COMPACT_ATOMS: atom_id res chain seq x y z
N MET A 1 -21.93 0.89 -5.97
CA MET A 1 -22.23 -0.44 -5.39
C MET A 1 -21.14 -0.77 -4.38
N SER A 2 -21.48 -0.94 -3.10
CA SER A 2 -20.49 -1.32 -2.07
C SER A 2 -20.25 -2.83 -2.14
N MET A 3 -19.05 -3.26 -2.53
CA MET A 3 -18.70 -4.68 -2.55
C MET A 3 -18.55 -5.20 -1.12
N LYS A 4 -19.47 -6.08 -0.71
CA LYS A 4 -19.35 -6.81 0.56
C LYS A 4 -18.25 -7.85 0.42
N HIS A 5 -17.18 -7.71 1.19
CA HIS A 5 -16.11 -8.71 1.26
C HIS A 5 -16.48 -9.73 2.34
N VAL A 6 -16.36 -11.02 2.03
CA VAL A 6 -16.57 -12.11 2.99
C VAL A 6 -15.22 -12.75 3.29
N ARG A 7 -14.90 -12.90 4.58
CA ARG A 7 -13.69 -13.60 5.01
C ARG A 7 -13.92 -15.10 4.86
N VAL A 8 -13.32 -15.70 3.85
CA VAL A 8 -13.30 -17.15 3.63
C VAL A 8 -12.08 -17.78 4.30
N SER A 9 -12.20 -19.03 4.74
CA SER A 9 -11.08 -19.73 5.39
C SER A 9 -10.03 -20.17 4.36
N LEU A 10 -8.76 -20.24 4.79
CA LEU A 10 -7.67 -20.73 3.93
C LEU A 10 -7.89 -22.18 3.47
N LYS A 11 -8.58 -23.00 4.27
CA LYS A 11 -8.90 -24.39 3.94
C LYS A 11 -9.88 -24.48 2.76
N GLU A 12 -10.89 -23.61 2.75
CA GLU A 12 -11.88 -23.54 1.67
C GLU A 12 -11.27 -23.00 0.37
N ILE A 13 -10.40 -22.00 0.46
CA ILE A 13 -9.67 -21.46 -0.69
C ILE A 13 -8.78 -22.56 -1.30
N LYS A 14 -7.96 -23.24 -0.49
CA LYS A 14 -7.07 -24.30 -0.99
C LYS A 14 -7.86 -25.35 -1.76
N LYS A 15 -8.95 -25.87 -1.19
CA LYS A 15 -9.75 -26.90 -1.84
C LYS A 15 -10.30 -26.48 -3.22
N LYS A 16 -10.66 -25.21 -3.40
CA LYS A 16 -11.25 -24.71 -4.65
C LYS A 16 -10.23 -24.35 -5.73
N PHE A 17 -9.02 -23.94 -5.35
CA PHE A 17 -8.07 -23.30 -6.28
C PHE A 17 -6.72 -24.02 -6.39
N SER A 18 -6.46 -25.08 -5.61
CA SER A 18 -5.19 -25.81 -5.68
C SER A 18 -5.19 -27.02 -6.61
N PHE A 19 -6.32 -27.36 -7.23
CA PHE A 19 -6.44 -28.54 -8.08
C PHE A 19 -6.86 -28.17 -9.50
N CYS A 20 -6.25 -28.84 -10.48
CA CYS A 20 -6.65 -28.79 -11.87
C CYS A 20 -8.01 -29.45 -12.03
N THR A 21 -8.94 -28.75 -12.67
CA THR A 21 -10.28 -29.28 -12.94
C THR A 21 -10.33 -30.28 -14.08
N ILE A 22 -9.30 -30.30 -14.95
CA ILE A 22 -9.21 -31.19 -16.11
C ILE A 22 -8.55 -32.51 -15.72
N HIS A 23 -7.39 -32.42 -15.06
CA HIS A 23 -6.58 -33.58 -14.71
C HIS A 23 -6.79 -34.07 -13.28
N GLU A 24 -7.58 -33.36 -12.47
CA GLU A 24 -7.83 -33.65 -11.04
C GLU A 24 -6.54 -33.72 -10.19
N GLU A 25 -5.45 -33.14 -10.68
CA GLU A 25 -4.14 -33.11 -10.04
C GLU A 25 -3.90 -31.79 -9.31
N GLU A 26 -3.09 -31.83 -8.25
CA GLU A 26 -2.67 -30.62 -7.56
C GLU A 26 -1.80 -29.75 -8.48
N MET A 27 -2.13 -28.46 -8.56
CA MET A 27 -1.36 -27.47 -9.30
C MET A 27 -0.10 -27.10 -8.51
N LYS A 28 1.05 -27.62 -8.96
CA LYS A 28 2.35 -27.47 -8.28
C LYS A 28 3.38 -26.69 -9.07
N TYR A 29 3.04 -26.32 -10.31
CA TYR A 29 3.91 -25.63 -11.24
C TYR A 29 3.32 -24.29 -11.66
N TYR A 30 4.19 -23.41 -12.14
CA TYR A 30 3.84 -22.10 -12.65
C TYR A 30 4.48 -21.91 -14.02
N CYS A 31 3.66 -21.68 -15.05
CA CYS A 31 4.14 -21.35 -16.39
C CYS A 31 4.52 -19.87 -16.45
N LYS A 32 5.77 -19.57 -16.77
CA LYS A 32 6.23 -18.18 -16.88
C LYS A 32 5.73 -17.50 -18.15
N ASN A 33 5.51 -18.26 -19.23
CA ASN A 33 5.03 -17.73 -20.50
C ASN A 33 3.59 -17.17 -20.38
N GLU A 34 2.74 -17.87 -19.63
CA GLU A 34 1.30 -17.55 -19.56
C GLU A 34 0.86 -17.03 -18.19
N GLY A 35 1.72 -17.11 -17.18
CA GLY A 35 1.46 -16.56 -15.85
C GLY A 35 0.42 -17.33 -15.04
N VAL A 36 0.29 -18.63 -15.26
CA VAL A 36 -0.73 -19.49 -14.64
C VAL A 36 -0.12 -20.63 -13.83
N ASN A 37 -0.82 -21.03 -12.76
CA ASN A 37 -0.50 -22.28 -12.05
C ASN A 37 -1.08 -23.47 -12.83
N LEU A 38 -0.36 -24.58 -12.83
CA LEU A 38 -0.69 -25.77 -13.59
C LEU A 38 -0.26 -27.06 -12.87
N CYS A 39 -0.92 -28.16 -13.21
CA CYS A 39 -0.53 -29.50 -12.76
C CYS A 39 0.39 -30.19 -13.79
N HIS A 40 0.86 -31.39 -13.49
CA HIS A 40 1.76 -32.11 -14.38
C HIS A 40 1.09 -32.47 -15.72
N GLY A 41 -0.18 -32.90 -15.70
CA GLY A 41 -0.98 -33.13 -16.90
C GLY A 41 -1.04 -31.92 -17.85
N CYS A 42 -1.33 -30.73 -17.32
CA CYS A 42 -1.30 -29.50 -18.10
C CYS A 42 0.09 -29.26 -18.73
N ALA A 43 1.18 -29.50 -17.99
CA ALA A 43 2.53 -29.30 -18.48
C ALA A 43 2.84 -30.14 -19.73
N VAL A 44 2.37 -31.39 -19.76
CA VAL A 44 2.63 -32.33 -20.86
C VAL A 44 1.67 -32.15 -22.04
N ASP A 45 0.41 -31.79 -21.77
CA ASP A 45 -0.64 -31.70 -22.79
C ASP A 45 -0.67 -30.32 -23.46
N ASN A 46 -0.83 -29.26 -22.67
CA ASN A 46 -1.17 -27.92 -23.15
C ASN A 46 0.00 -26.95 -23.10
N HIS A 47 0.90 -27.08 -22.12
CA HIS A 47 2.02 -26.16 -21.90
C HIS A 47 3.36 -26.76 -22.36
N LYS A 48 3.31 -27.67 -23.35
CA LYS A 48 4.48 -28.39 -23.84
C LYS A 48 5.48 -27.41 -24.46
N GLY A 49 6.69 -27.39 -23.91
CA GLY A 49 7.77 -26.51 -24.36
C GLY A 49 7.74 -25.10 -23.77
N HIS A 50 6.77 -24.78 -22.90
CA HIS A 50 6.82 -23.54 -22.10
C HIS A 50 7.83 -23.67 -20.96
N ASP A 51 8.39 -22.54 -20.53
CA ASP A 51 9.18 -22.49 -19.30
C ASP A 51 8.24 -22.52 -18.10
N TYR A 52 8.39 -23.52 -17.26
CA TYR A 52 7.69 -23.61 -16.00
C TYR A 52 8.64 -23.97 -14.86
N VAL A 53 8.33 -23.43 -13.69
CA VAL A 53 9.03 -23.69 -12.44
C VAL A 53 8.04 -24.20 -11.41
N SER A 54 8.50 -24.72 -10.27
CA SER A 54 7.56 -25.06 -9.20
C SER A 54 6.90 -23.80 -8.63
N SER A 55 5.60 -23.87 -8.33
CA SER A 55 4.84 -22.74 -7.77
C SER A 55 5.43 -22.26 -6.45
N LYS A 56 6.01 -23.18 -5.66
CA LYS A 56 6.72 -22.84 -4.41
C LYS A 56 7.96 -21.98 -4.70
N LYS A 57 8.77 -22.36 -5.69
CA LYS A 57 9.97 -21.59 -6.07
C LYS A 57 9.59 -20.22 -6.60
N PHE A 58 8.66 -20.15 -7.55
CA PHE A 58 8.16 -18.87 -8.09
C PHE A 58 7.60 -17.97 -6.98
N SER A 59 6.83 -18.51 -6.04
CA SER A 59 6.27 -17.73 -4.93
C SER A 59 7.34 -17.11 -4.02
N ILE A 60 8.48 -17.80 -3.86
CA ILE A 60 9.62 -17.28 -3.08
C ILE A 60 10.27 -16.13 -3.84
N GLU A 61 10.66 -16.37 -5.09
CA GLU A 61 11.32 -15.39 -5.96
C GLU A 61 10.45 -14.14 -6.14
N ARG A 62 9.14 -14.33 -6.40
CA ARG A 62 8.20 -13.22 -6.61
C ARG A 62 8.05 -12.37 -5.35
N ARG A 63 8.01 -13.00 -4.17
CA ARG A 63 7.93 -12.30 -2.88
C ARG A 63 9.22 -11.53 -2.57
N GLU A 64 10.39 -12.08 -2.90
CA GLU A 64 11.67 -11.39 -2.73
C GLU A 64 11.77 -10.18 -3.65
N SER A 65 11.46 -10.35 -4.94
CA SER A 65 11.40 -9.25 -5.90
C SER A 65 10.42 -8.14 -5.47
N LEU A 66 9.26 -8.50 -4.91
CA LEU A 66 8.32 -7.50 -4.39
C LEU A 66 8.84 -6.78 -3.15
N LYS A 67 9.59 -7.45 -2.28
CA LYS A 67 10.24 -6.80 -1.11
C LYS A 67 11.32 -5.82 -1.57
N GLU A 68 12.12 -6.20 -2.55
CA GLU A 68 13.14 -5.31 -3.12
C GLU A 68 12.49 -4.09 -3.77
N ALA A 69 11.43 -4.29 -4.55
CA ALA A 69 10.66 -3.19 -5.13
C ALA A 69 10.08 -2.29 -4.02
N LEU A 70 9.49 -2.88 -2.97
CA LEU A 70 8.95 -2.12 -1.85
C LEU A 70 10.03 -1.32 -1.12
N ASN A 71 11.22 -1.89 -0.92
CA ASN A 71 12.35 -1.20 -0.29
C ASN A 71 12.91 -0.08 -1.18
N SER A 72 12.78 -0.22 -2.51
CA SER A 72 13.18 0.84 -3.45
C SER A 72 12.16 1.99 -3.54
N LEU A 73 10.96 1.82 -3.00
CA LEU A 73 10.00 2.91 -2.87
C LEU A 73 10.44 3.81 -1.72
N ASP A 74 10.79 5.03 -2.08
CA ASP A 74 11.16 6.08 -1.15
C ASP A 74 9.91 6.69 -0.51
N PHE A 75 9.29 5.93 0.41
CA PHE A 75 8.09 6.36 1.12
C PHE A 75 8.36 7.60 1.98
N GLU A 76 9.56 7.73 2.53
CA GLU A 76 9.98 8.87 3.34
C GLU A 76 9.84 10.16 2.52
N THR A 77 10.45 10.23 1.34
CA THR A 77 10.36 11.42 0.47
C THR A 77 8.94 11.71 -0.04
N ILE A 78 8.10 10.70 -0.22
CA ILE A 78 6.71 10.88 -0.68
C ILE A 78 5.87 11.56 0.40
N PHE A 79 6.00 11.14 1.67
CA PHE A 79 5.26 11.74 2.77
C PHE A 79 5.86 13.07 3.24
N ASP A 80 7.19 13.20 3.21
CA ASP A 80 7.90 14.36 3.77
C ASP A 80 7.57 15.67 3.05
N LYS A 81 7.40 15.65 1.72
CA LYS A 81 7.08 16.90 0.98
C LYS A 81 5.71 17.45 1.35
N GLU A 82 4.71 16.58 1.51
CA GLU A 82 3.36 17.00 1.86
C GLU A 82 3.27 17.42 3.33
N THR A 83 3.92 16.68 4.24
CA THR A 83 4.00 17.04 5.65
C THR A 83 4.77 18.33 5.88
N GLU A 84 5.93 18.53 5.24
CA GLU A 84 6.69 19.79 5.32
C GLU A 84 5.87 20.99 4.85
N SER A 85 5.11 20.84 3.76
CA SER A 85 4.25 21.91 3.26
C SER A 85 3.15 22.27 4.25
N LEU A 86 2.58 21.28 4.94
CA LEU A 86 1.54 21.49 5.96
C LEU A 86 2.13 22.15 7.21
N ILE A 87 3.31 21.72 7.65
CA ILE A 87 4.05 22.29 8.80
C ILE A 87 4.34 23.77 8.54
N LYS A 88 4.92 24.12 7.38
CA LYS A 88 5.20 25.52 7.02
C LYS A 88 3.95 26.40 7.03
N LYS A 89 2.82 25.87 6.54
CA LYS A 89 1.55 26.58 6.55
C LYS A 89 1.04 26.79 7.98
N GLN A 90 1.17 25.77 8.84
CA GLN A 90 0.80 25.87 10.24
C GLN A 90 1.65 26.90 10.99
N GLU A 91 2.97 26.91 10.77
CA GLU A 91 3.90 27.89 11.36
C GLU A 91 3.54 29.32 10.93
N GLY A 92 3.22 29.53 9.65
CA GLY A 92 2.75 30.82 9.14
C GLY A 92 1.49 31.32 9.87
N ILE A 93 0.50 30.44 10.04
CA ILE A 93 -0.73 30.77 10.78
C ILE A 93 -0.43 31.06 12.26
N GLN A 94 0.46 30.31 12.90
CA GLN A 94 0.84 30.54 14.30
C GLN A 94 1.54 31.90 14.49
N ASN A 95 2.36 32.31 13.53
CA ASN A 95 3.00 33.62 13.54
C ASN A 95 1.96 34.75 13.41
N GLU A 96 1.01 34.62 12.47
CA GLU A 96 -0.08 35.58 12.32
C GLU A 96 -0.94 35.70 13.58
N ILE A 97 -1.30 34.57 14.20
CA ILE A 97 -2.03 34.54 15.47
C ILE A 97 -1.25 35.29 16.55
N SER A 98 0.04 35.01 16.70
CA SER A 98 0.90 35.67 17.70
C SER A 98 0.97 37.18 17.49
N GLU A 99 1.03 37.63 16.23
CA GLU A 99 1.06 39.06 15.91
C GLU A 99 -0.26 39.75 16.25
N LEU A 100 -1.39 39.10 15.94
CA LEU A 100 -2.72 39.58 16.30
C LEU A 100 -2.93 39.64 17.82
N GLU A 101 -2.47 38.63 18.56
CA GLU A 101 -2.52 38.63 20.03
C GLU A 101 -1.74 39.79 20.64
N ASN A 102 -0.55 40.09 20.10
CA ASN A 102 0.25 41.22 20.56
C ASN A 102 -0.42 42.56 20.26
N ARG A 103 -1.00 42.73 19.06
CA ARG A 103 -1.77 43.94 18.71
C ARG A 103 -2.99 44.12 19.62
N LEU A 104 -3.72 43.05 19.91
CA LEU A 104 -4.87 43.08 20.80
C LEU A 104 -4.46 43.52 22.22
N LYS A 105 -3.35 43.00 22.75
CA LYS A 105 -2.82 43.42 24.06
C LYS A 105 -2.51 44.92 24.10
N LEU A 106 -1.90 45.47 23.06
CA LEU A 106 -1.60 46.90 22.98
C LEU A 106 -2.87 47.75 22.95
N LEU A 107 -3.87 47.35 22.16
CA LEU A 107 -5.16 48.06 22.10
C LEU A 107 -5.86 48.08 23.47
N ILE A 108 -5.88 46.94 24.16
CA ILE A 108 -6.47 46.83 25.50
C ILE A 108 -5.72 47.72 26.50
N GLN A 109 -4.39 47.76 26.44
CA GLN A 109 -3.59 48.60 27.33
C GLN A 109 -3.90 50.09 27.10
N ASN A 110 -3.87 50.54 25.84
CA ASN A 110 -4.18 51.92 25.50
C ASN A 110 -5.59 52.34 25.93
N GLN A 111 -6.59 51.45 25.83
CA GLN A 111 -7.94 51.73 26.33
C GLN A 111 -7.97 51.93 27.84
N LYS A 112 -7.28 51.07 28.60
CA LYS A 112 -7.16 51.22 30.07
C LYS A 112 -6.46 52.50 30.47
N ASP A 113 -5.47 52.93 29.70
CA ASP A 113 -4.74 54.17 29.97
C ASP A 113 -5.65 55.40 29.71
N THR A 114 -6.48 55.37 28.66
CA THR A 114 -7.46 56.44 28.37
C THR A 114 -8.66 56.49 29.34
N GLU A 115 -8.98 55.40 30.03
CA GLU A 115 -10.07 55.35 31.03
C GLU A 115 -9.62 55.80 32.43
N ASN A 116 -8.30 55.90 32.68
CA ASN A 116 -7.71 56.29 33.97
C ASN A 116 -7.14 57.73 34.00
N GLU A 117 -7.26 58.50 32.92
CA GLU A 117 -7.02 59.97 32.85
C GLU A 117 -8.33 60.76 32.93
#